data_AF-J9DYV6-F1
#
_entry.id   AF-J9DYV6-F1
#
_cell.length_a   1.000
_cell.length_b   1.000
_cell.length_c   1.000
_cell.angle_alpha   90.00
_cell.angle_beta   90.00
_cell.angle_gamma   90.00
#
_symmetry.space_group_name_H-M   'P 1'
#
loop_
_entity.id
_entity.type
_entity.pdbx_description
1 polymer ?
#
loop_
_entity_poly.entity_id
_entity_poly.type
_entity_poly.pdbx_seq_one_letter_code
_entity_poly.pdbx_strand_id
1 'polypeptide(L)'
;MKPLRMRREWIKNDFNFDNVGDAMISLFVVSTFEGWPDLLYVAINSNEEDHGPVYNARQAVAIFFITFIVVIAFFMMNIFVGFVIVTFQNEGEREYENCELDKNQRKCIEFALKAKPHRRYIPRNRFQYRVWWFVTSQFFEYVIFIIILLNTTTLAMKHYPPDPGMDHVLDVLNLIFTGVFALEAVFKIIALNPKNYFGDRWNAFDFVIVLGSFIDIIYGKLSPGSNIISINFFRLFRVMRLVKLLSRGEGLQTLLSVNYLINYNFYYRGEFLAYEDGDPMKPLRMRREWIKNDFNFDNVGDAMISLFVVSTFEGWPE
;
A
#
# COMPACT_ATOMS: atom_id res chain seq x y z
N MET A 1 -10.86 -39.31 19.22
CA MET A 1 -9.83 -38.51 19.94
C MET A 1 -9.95 -38.80 21.43
N LYS A 2 -8.84 -39.04 22.14
CA LYS A 2 -8.86 -39.14 23.61
C LYS A 2 -8.83 -37.73 24.20
N PRO A 3 -9.60 -37.43 25.27
CA PRO A 3 -9.58 -36.12 25.88
C PRO A 3 -8.19 -35.83 26.49
N LEU A 4 -7.69 -34.63 26.24
CA LEU A 4 -6.48 -34.12 26.88
C LEU A 4 -6.81 -33.66 28.31
N ARG A 5 -6.00 -34.07 29.28
CA ARG A 5 -6.12 -33.61 30.67
C ARG A 5 -5.33 -32.32 30.83
N MET A 6 -6.01 -31.21 31.12
CA MET A 6 -5.40 -29.91 31.41
C MET A 6 -5.65 -29.53 32.88
N ARG A 7 -4.74 -28.75 33.48
CA ARG A 7 -4.92 -28.17 34.82
C ARG A 7 -5.79 -26.93 34.69
N ARG A 8 -6.76 -26.76 35.60
CA ARG A 8 -7.55 -25.54 35.69
C ARG A 8 -6.79 -24.51 36.52
N GLU A 9 -6.69 -23.31 35.99
CA GLU A 9 -6.01 -22.17 36.62
C GLU A 9 -6.96 -20.97 36.57
N TRP A 10 -6.89 -20.12 37.60
CA TRP A 10 -7.60 -18.85 37.61
C TRP A 10 -6.75 -17.82 36.88
N ILE A 11 -7.25 -17.33 35.75
CA ILE A 11 -6.50 -16.43 34.87
C ILE A 11 -7.22 -15.08 34.86
N LYS A 12 -6.45 -14.01 35.11
CA LYS A 12 -6.95 -12.64 34.98
C LYS A 12 -6.96 -12.25 33.49
N ASN A 13 -7.91 -11.42 33.09
CA ASN A 13 -7.87 -10.83 31.76
C ASN A 13 -6.72 -9.81 31.68
N ASP A 14 -6.00 -9.79 30.56
CA ASP A 14 -4.83 -8.92 30.39
C ASP A 14 -5.21 -7.43 30.51
N PHE A 15 -6.37 -7.06 29.95
CA PHE A 15 -7.00 -5.75 30.13
C PHE A 15 -8.13 -5.83 31.15
N ASN A 16 -7.99 -5.11 32.27
CA ASN A 16 -8.94 -5.14 33.37
C ASN A 16 -9.18 -3.74 33.97
N PHE A 17 -10.05 -3.67 34.97
CA PHE A 17 -10.47 -2.45 35.64
C PHE A 17 -10.22 -2.52 37.17
N ASP A 18 -9.22 -3.30 37.61
CA ASP A 18 -8.91 -3.52 39.04
C ASP A 18 -8.42 -2.22 39.73
N ASN A 19 -7.68 -1.39 38.99
CA ASN A 19 -7.23 -0.08 39.46
C ASN A 19 -7.30 0.98 38.34
N VAL A 20 -7.10 2.25 38.70
CA VAL A 20 -7.21 3.38 37.76
C VAL A 20 -6.19 3.28 36.62
N GLY A 21 -4.98 2.82 36.88
CA GLY A 21 -3.93 2.68 35.86
C GLY A 21 -4.30 1.63 34.81
N ASP A 22 -4.71 0.45 35.27
CA ASP A 22 -5.14 -0.66 34.41
C ASP A 22 -6.40 -0.29 33.64
N ALA A 23 -7.34 0.41 34.28
CA ALA A 23 -8.52 0.96 33.63
C ALA A 23 -8.16 1.99 32.53
N MET A 24 -7.16 2.85 32.76
CA MET A 24 -6.69 3.80 31.75
C MET A 24 -6.07 3.07 30.55
N ILE A 25 -5.30 2.00 30.76
CA ILE A 25 -4.73 1.19 29.67
C ILE A 25 -5.85 0.50 28.90
N SER A 26 -6.81 -0.12 29.58
CA SER A 26 -7.97 -0.76 28.97
C SER A 26 -8.80 0.23 28.13
N LEU A 27 -9.05 1.44 28.65
CA LEU A 27 -9.76 2.49 27.91
C LEU A 27 -8.92 3.08 26.78
N PHE A 28 -7.60 3.12 26.90
CA PHE A 28 -6.71 3.52 25.82
C PHE A 28 -6.79 2.52 24.66
N VAL A 29 -6.73 1.22 24.93
CA VAL A 29 -6.95 0.17 23.91
C VAL A 29 -8.29 0.36 23.22
N VAL A 30 -9.38 0.52 23.99
CA VAL A 30 -10.72 0.80 23.44
C VAL A 30 -10.76 2.07 22.59
N SER A 31 -10.02 3.12 22.96
CA SER A 31 -9.95 4.37 22.20
C SER A 31 -9.25 4.23 20.84
N THR A 32 -8.41 3.21 20.67
CA THR A 32 -7.73 2.91 19.39
C THR A 32 -8.56 2.06 18.44
N PHE A 33 -9.76 1.63 18.86
CA PHE A 33 -10.66 0.74 18.13
C PHE A 33 -10.16 -0.68 17.89
N GLU A 34 -9.13 -1.12 18.62
CA GLU A 34 -8.58 -2.47 18.53
C GLU A 34 -8.89 -3.29 19.78
N GLY A 35 -9.22 -4.58 19.64
CA GLY A 35 -9.50 -5.51 20.75
C GLY A 35 -10.70 -5.15 21.66
N TRP A 36 -11.40 -4.04 21.41
CA TRP A 36 -12.53 -3.58 22.21
C TRP A 36 -13.75 -4.54 22.23
N PRO A 37 -14.06 -5.32 21.17
CA PRO A 37 -15.17 -6.27 21.23
C PRO A 37 -14.90 -7.38 22.25
N ASP A 38 -13.67 -7.88 22.34
CA ASP A 38 -13.29 -8.93 23.29
C ASP A 38 -13.41 -8.42 24.73
N LEU A 39 -12.89 -7.22 24.99
CA LEU A 39 -13.05 -6.59 26.30
C LEU A 39 -14.52 -6.29 26.64
N LEU A 40 -15.33 -5.88 25.65
CA LEU A 40 -16.76 -5.69 25.80
C LEU A 40 -17.46 -7.01 26.17
N TYR A 41 -17.14 -8.12 25.50
CA TYR A 41 -17.76 -9.41 25.80
C TYR A 41 -17.35 -9.93 27.18
N VAL A 42 -16.09 -9.75 27.59
CA VAL A 42 -15.64 -10.03 28.97
C VAL A 42 -16.44 -9.19 29.97
N ALA A 43 -16.65 -7.90 29.68
CA ALA A 43 -17.41 -7.00 30.54
C ALA A 43 -18.92 -7.35 30.61
N ILE A 44 -19.54 -7.76 29.50
CA ILE A 44 -20.94 -8.22 29.46
C ILE A 44 -21.13 -9.50 30.28
N ASN A 45 -20.14 -10.39 30.26
CA ASN A 45 -20.17 -11.64 30.99
C ASN A 45 -19.75 -11.49 32.47
N SER A 46 -19.40 -10.27 32.91
CA SER A 46 -19.05 -10.02 34.31
C SER A 46 -20.23 -10.30 35.25
N ASN A 47 -19.90 -10.87 36.41
CA ASN A 47 -20.87 -11.23 37.45
C ASN A 47 -20.57 -10.47 38.75
N GLU A 48 -20.36 -11.19 39.85
CA GLU A 48 -19.98 -10.66 41.16
C GLU A 48 -18.46 -10.65 41.35
N GLU A 49 -17.98 -9.91 42.34
CA GLU A 49 -16.55 -9.88 42.72
C GLU A 49 -16.07 -11.28 43.09
N ASP A 50 -14.86 -11.65 42.65
CA ASP A 50 -14.26 -12.98 42.85
C ASP A 50 -15.05 -14.18 42.27
N HIS A 51 -16.01 -13.93 41.37
CA HIS A 51 -16.75 -14.95 40.65
C HIS A 51 -16.42 -15.00 39.16
N GLY A 52 -16.55 -16.19 38.57
CA GLY A 52 -16.29 -16.41 37.14
C GLY A 52 -17.38 -15.78 36.26
N PRO A 53 -17.12 -15.65 34.95
CA PRO A 53 -18.05 -15.03 34.02
C PRO A 53 -19.34 -15.85 33.87
N VAL A 54 -20.47 -15.15 33.78
CA VAL A 54 -21.78 -15.72 33.46
C VAL A 54 -22.23 -15.14 32.12
N TYR A 55 -22.53 -16.03 31.17
CA TYR A 55 -22.88 -15.63 29.81
C TYR A 55 -24.06 -14.65 29.78
N ASN A 56 -23.86 -13.49 29.16
CA ASN A 56 -24.87 -12.43 29.00
C ASN A 56 -25.47 -11.89 30.31
N ALA A 57 -24.74 -11.93 31.43
CA ALA A 57 -25.25 -11.47 32.72
C ALA A 57 -25.59 -9.97 32.74
N ARG A 58 -24.75 -9.11 32.14
CA ARG A 58 -24.84 -7.64 32.27
C ARG A 58 -24.74 -6.93 30.92
N GLN A 59 -25.69 -7.17 30.03
CA GLN A 59 -25.75 -6.54 28.69
C GLN A 59 -25.75 -5.00 28.73
N ALA A 60 -26.26 -4.39 29.80
CA ALA A 60 -26.31 -2.93 29.96
C ALA A 60 -24.91 -2.27 29.93
N VAL A 61 -23.84 -3.00 30.23
CA VAL A 61 -22.45 -2.50 30.18
C VAL A 61 -22.04 -2.07 28.77
N ALA A 62 -22.67 -2.62 27.72
CA ALA A 62 -22.43 -2.19 26.34
C ALA A 62 -22.71 -0.69 26.13
N ILE A 63 -23.67 -0.11 26.86
CA ILE A 63 -23.99 1.31 26.78
C ILE A 63 -22.78 2.17 27.19
N PHE A 64 -22.03 1.74 28.21
CA PHE A 64 -20.82 2.43 28.65
C PHE A 64 -19.76 2.47 27.53
N PHE A 65 -19.42 1.31 26.96
CA PHE A 65 -18.40 1.22 25.90
C PHE A 65 -18.81 2.02 24.65
N ILE A 66 -20.06 1.90 24.20
CA ILE A 66 -20.55 2.64 23.02
C ILE A 66 -20.52 4.15 23.28
N THR A 67 -20.96 4.60 24.46
CA THR A 67 -20.95 6.02 24.80
C THR A 67 -19.52 6.56 24.88
N PHE A 68 -18.62 5.81 25.52
CA PHE A 68 -17.20 6.16 25.62
C PHE A 68 -16.56 6.29 24.22
N ILE A 69 -16.79 5.30 23.34
CA ILE A 69 -16.31 5.30 21.96
C ILE A 69 -16.79 6.54 21.21
N VAL A 70 -18.09 6.85 21.26
CA VAL A 70 -18.66 8.00 20.54
C VAL A 70 -18.05 9.31 21.03
N VAL A 71 -17.92 9.47 22.35
CA VAL A 71 -17.35 10.67 22.97
C VAL A 71 -15.88 10.84 22.56
N ILE A 72 -15.06 9.80 22.71
CA ILE A 72 -13.64 9.87 22.39
C ILE A 72 -13.40 10.07 20.90
N ALA A 73 -14.15 9.39 20.03
CA ALA A 73 -14.06 9.58 18.58
C ALA A 73 -14.33 11.02 18.16
N PHE A 74 -15.36 11.64 18.74
CA PHE A 74 -15.70 13.04 18.49
C PHE A 74 -14.58 13.99 18.92
N PHE A 75 -14.03 13.80 20.13
CA PHE A 75 -12.92 14.62 20.60
C PHE A 75 -11.64 14.43 19.80
N MET A 76 -11.26 13.19 19.49
CA MET A 76 -10.06 12.87 18.72
C MET A 76 -10.11 13.49 17.31
N MET A 77 -11.25 13.38 16.63
CA MET A 77 -11.42 14.01 15.32
C MET A 77 -11.28 15.54 15.39
N ASN A 78 -11.87 16.18 16.40
CA ASN A 78 -11.81 17.64 16.55
C ASN A 78 -10.39 18.13 16.88
N ILE A 79 -9.65 17.42 17.74
CA ILE A 79 -8.26 17.74 18.08
C ILE A 79 -7.38 17.62 16.82
N PHE A 80 -7.54 16.52 16.07
CA PHE A 80 -6.78 16.29 14.85
C PHE A 80 -7.03 17.39 13.81
N VAL A 81 -8.30 17.70 13.52
CA VAL A 81 -8.68 18.75 12.57
C VAL A 81 -8.15 20.12 13.02
N GLY A 82 -8.28 20.45 14.30
CA GLY A 82 -7.78 21.70 14.86
C GLY A 82 -6.26 21.84 14.70
N PHE A 83 -5.49 20.81 15.07
CA PHE A 83 -4.04 20.82 14.93
C PHE A 83 -3.60 20.95 13.46
N VAL A 84 -4.21 20.17 12.56
CA VAL A 84 -3.89 20.19 11.14
C VAL A 84 -4.18 21.57 10.55
N ILE A 85 -5.36 22.14 10.79
CA ILE A 85 -5.73 23.47 10.26
C ILE A 85 -4.77 24.54 10.77
N VAL A 86 -4.50 24.58 12.09
CA VAL A 86 -3.58 25.57 12.68
C VAL A 86 -2.18 25.45 12.09
N THR A 87 -1.69 24.22 11.90
CA THR A 87 -0.36 23.99 11.31
C THR A 87 -0.33 24.42 9.84
N PHE A 88 -1.35 24.08 9.05
CA PHE A 88 -1.44 24.50 7.64
C PHE A 88 -1.60 26.01 7.47
N GLN A 89 -2.34 26.66 8.36
CA GLN A 89 -2.46 28.11 8.39
C GLN A 89 -1.14 28.77 8.76
N ASN A 90 -0.49 28.33 9.83
CA ASN A 90 0.80 28.88 10.26
C ASN A 90 1.89 28.70 9.19
N GLU A 91 2.03 27.51 8.60
CA GLU A 91 3.01 27.26 7.53
C GLU A 91 2.64 28.01 6.24
N GLY A 92 1.34 28.13 5.95
CA GLY A 92 0.84 28.95 4.85
C GLY A 92 1.21 30.42 5.03
N GLU A 93 0.85 31.03 6.16
CA GLU A 93 1.05 32.46 6.44
C GLU A 93 2.53 32.83 6.56
N ARG A 94 3.38 31.99 7.15
CA ARG A 94 4.84 32.19 7.24
C ARG A 94 5.51 32.33 5.88
N GLU A 95 5.02 31.65 4.84
CA GLU A 95 5.57 31.76 3.48
C GLU A 95 5.29 33.14 2.85
N TYR A 96 4.25 33.85 3.33
CA TYR A 96 3.78 35.12 2.73
C TYR A 96 3.90 36.34 3.65
N GLU A 97 4.34 36.19 4.91
CA GLU A 97 4.38 37.26 5.92
C GLU A 97 5.17 38.52 5.48
N ASN A 98 6.16 38.38 4.58
CA ASN A 98 7.02 39.45 4.11
C ASN A 98 6.97 39.71 2.59
N CYS A 99 5.90 39.30 1.89
CA CYS A 99 5.79 39.46 0.43
C CYS A 99 4.58 40.34 0.06
N GLU A 100 4.81 41.37 -0.76
CA GLU A 100 3.77 42.25 -1.29
C GLU A 100 2.85 41.57 -2.33
N LEU A 101 3.25 40.41 -2.84
CA LEU A 101 2.58 39.67 -3.92
C LEU A 101 1.65 38.59 -3.37
N ASP A 102 0.42 38.54 -3.88
CA ASP A 102 -0.54 37.47 -3.59
C ASP A 102 -0.05 36.11 -4.13
N LYS A 103 -0.52 35.01 -3.50
CA LYS A 103 -0.18 33.63 -3.85
C LYS A 103 -0.42 33.32 -5.34
N ASN A 104 -1.51 33.84 -5.91
CA ASN A 104 -1.83 33.62 -7.32
C ASN A 104 -0.90 34.39 -8.25
N GLN A 105 -0.57 35.64 -7.89
CA GLN A 105 0.35 36.47 -8.67
C GLN A 105 1.75 35.83 -8.71
N ARG A 106 2.25 35.34 -7.57
CA ARG A 106 3.53 34.66 -7.50
C ARG A 106 3.57 33.39 -8.36
N LYS A 107 2.52 32.56 -8.30
CA LYS A 107 2.41 31.38 -9.18
C LYS A 107 2.44 31.74 -10.66
N CYS A 108 1.75 32.81 -11.05
CA CYS A 108 1.76 33.29 -12.43
C CYS A 108 3.15 33.80 -12.86
N ILE A 109 3.81 34.60 -12.01
CA ILE A 109 5.16 35.12 -12.28
C ILE A 109 6.16 33.96 -12.35
N GLU A 110 6.11 33.04 -11.40
CA GLU A 110 6.97 31.87 -11.37
C GLU A 110 6.78 31.01 -12.61
N PHE A 111 5.54 30.76 -13.02
CA PHE A 111 5.25 30.06 -14.26
C PHE A 111 5.81 30.82 -15.47
N ALA A 112 5.59 32.13 -15.56
CA ALA A 112 6.09 32.93 -16.68
C ALA A 112 7.63 32.93 -16.77
N LEU A 113 8.33 32.97 -15.63
CA LEU A 113 9.80 32.96 -15.56
C LEU A 113 10.39 31.57 -15.79
N LYS A 114 9.73 30.50 -15.35
CA LYS A 114 10.24 29.12 -15.43
C LYS A 114 9.74 28.35 -16.65
N ALA A 115 8.71 28.83 -17.35
CA ALA A 115 8.14 28.16 -18.51
C ALA A 115 9.21 27.95 -19.59
N LYS A 116 9.41 26.69 -19.96
CA LYS A 116 10.27 26.29 -21.07
C LYS A 116 9.40 25.81 -22.23
N PRO A 117 9.76 26.11 -23.48
CA PRO A 117 9.01 25.62 -24.63
C PRO A 117 9.01 24.08 -24.63
N HIS A 118 7.83 23.50 -24.78
CA HIS A 118 7.68 22.05 -24.90
C HIS A 118 8.15 21.60 -26.28
N ARG A 119 9.17 20.73 -26.33
CA ARG A 119 9.76 20.25 -27.59
C ARG A 119 8.84 19.19 -28.22
N ARG A 120 8.11 19.54 -29.28
CA ARG A 120 7.40 18.58 -30.14
C ARG A 120 8.24 18.25 -31.37
N TYR A 121 8.47 16.96 -31.63
CA TYR A 121 9.18 16.50 -32.82
C TYR A 121 8.21 16.32 -34.00
N ILE A 122 8.55 16.88 -35.16
CA ILE A 122 7.80 16.71 -36.41
C ILE A 122 8.77 16.16 -37.46
N PRO A 123 8.50 14.98 -38.06
CA PRO A 123 9.39 14.37 -39.04
C PRO A 123 9.37 15.11 -40.39
N ARG A 124 10.51 15.12 -41.10
CA ARG A 124 10.64 15.77 -42.42
C ARG A 124 10.29 14.85 -43.60
N ASN A 125 10.51 13.54 -43.48
CA ASN A 125 10.33 12.58 -44.56
C ASN A 125 8.84 12.27 -44.81
N ARG A 126 8.39 12.21 -46.06
CA ARG A 126 6.96 12.01 -46.39
C ARG A 126 6.36 10.70 -45.85
N PHE A 127 7.09 9.59 -45.95
CA PHE A 127 6.64 8.31 -45.41
C PHE A 127 6.57 8.33 -43.88
N GLN A 128 7.62 8.81 -43.22
CA GLN A 128 7.67 8.96 -41.77
C GLN A 128 6.57 9.90 -41.26
N TYR A 129 6.28 10.98 -41.99
CA TYR A 129 5.19 11.91 -41.67
C TYR A 129 3.82 11.24 -41.73
N ARG A 130 3.56 10.37 -42.71
CA ARG A 130 2.31 9.59 -42.76
C ARG A 130 2.16 8.67 -41.55
N VAL A 131 3.23 7.95 -41.18
CA VAL A 131 3.22 7.06 -40.00
C VAL A 131 3.07 7.88 -38.71
N TRP A 132 3.78 8.99 -38.59
CA TRP A 132 3.67 9.91 -37.45
C TRP A 132 2.26 10.48 -37.32
N TRP A 133 1.66 10.95 -38.41
CA TRP A 133 0.29 11.45 -38.41
C TRP A 133 -0.72 10.39 -37.97
N PHE A 134 -0.53 9.13 -38.38
CA PHE A 134 -1.37 8.01 -37.95
C PHE A 134 -1.18 7.68 -36.46
N VAL A 135 0.06 7.56 -35.99
CA VAL A 135 0.38 7.20 -34.60
C VAL A 135 -0.01 8.29 -33.61
N THR A 136 0.09 9.57 -34.00
CA THR A 136 -0.31 10.73 -33.20
C THR A 136 -1.81 11.04 -33.32
N SER A 137 -2.57 10.25 -34.09
CA SER A 137 -4.02 10.44 -34.20
C SER A 137 -4.76 9.97 -32.93
N GLN A 138 -5.78 10.72 -32.53
CA GLN A 138 -6.64 10.34 -31.40
C GLN A 138 -7.30 8.96 -31.60
N PHE A 139 -7.63 8.61 -32.85
CA PHE A 139 -8.19 7.30 -33.17
C PHE A 139 -7.24 6.16 -32.81
N PHE A 140 -5.96 6.24 -33.20
CA PHE A 140 -4.96 5.24 -32.84
C PHE A 140 -4.81 5.13 -31.32
N GLU A 141 -4.80 6.27 -30.63
CA GLU A 141 -4.77 6.28 -29.16
C GLU A 141 -5.99 5.58 -28.54
N TYR A 142 -7.21 5.84 -29.00
CA TYR A 142 -8.41 5.15 -28.49
C TYR A 142 -8.39 3.64 -28.78
N VAL A 143 -7.91 3.22 -29.94
CA VAL A 143 -7.78 1.79 -30.27
C VAL A 143 -6.84 1.10 -29.29
N ILE A 144 -5.65 1.66 -29.04
CA ILE A 144 -4.70 1.08 -28.07
C ILE A 144 -5.30 1.05 -26.67
N PHE A 145 -6.08 2.07 -26.29
CA PHE A 145 -6.75 2.09 -24.99
C PHE A 145 -7.76 0.97 -24.82
N ILE A 146 -8.63 0.77 -25.81
CA ILE A 146 -9.61 -0.30 -25.81
C ILE A 146 -8.90 -1.65 -25.73
N ILE A 147 -7.77 -1.82 -26.43
CA ILE A 147 -6.98 -3.05 -26.38
C ILE A 147 -6.36 -3.28 -25.01
N ILE A 148 -5.89 -2.23 -24.32
CA ILE A 148 -5.45 -2.33 -22.92
C ILE A 148 -6.59 -2.81 -22.04
N LEU A 149 -7.78 -2.19 -22.15
CA LEU A 149 -8.95 -2.59 -21.35
C LEU A 149 -9.37 -4.04 -21.61
N LEU A 150 -9.39 -4.47 -22.88
CA LEU A 150 -9.67 -5.86 -23.23
C LEU A 150 -8.63 -6.80 -22.63
N ASN A 151 -7.35 -6.44 -22.67
CA ASN A 151 -6.30 -7.23 -22.03
C ASN A 151 -6.52 -7.33 -20.51
N THR A 152 -6.86 -6.24 -19.83
CA THR A 152 -7.24 -6.25 -18.40
C THR A 152 -8.36 -7.25 -18.11
N THR A 153 -9.42 -7.22 -18.91
CA THR A 153 -10.57 -8.12 -18.75
C THR A 153 -10.13 -9.58 -18.92
N THR A 154 -9.26 -9.88 -19.89
CA THR A 154 -8.74 -11.26 -20.03
C THR A 154 -7.88 -11.72 -18.86
N LEU A 155 -7.15 -10.81 -18.19
CA LEU A 155 -6.43 -11.15 -16.97
C LEU A 155 -7.40 -11.44 -15.81
N ALA A 156 -8.50 -10.70 -15.72
CA ALA A 156 -9.52 -10.88 -14.67
C ALA A 156 -10.40 -12.13 -14.86
N MET A 157 -10.51 -12.65 -16.09
CA MET A 157 -11.27 -13.87 -16.40
C MET A 157 -10.64 -15.16 -15.88
N LYS A 158 -9.38 -15.12 -15.42
CA LYS A 158 -8.70 -16.31 -14.89
C LYS A 158 -9.30 -16.70 -13.53
N HIS A 159 -9.85 -17.91 -13.43
CA HIS A 159 -10.49 -18.40 -12.21
C HIS A 159 -9.91 -19.73 -11.72
N TYR A 160 -10.13 -20.05 -10.44
CA TYR A 160 -9.88 -21.38 -9.88
C TYR A 160 -11.22 -22.08 -9.60
N PRO A 161 -11.41 -23.35 -9.99
CA PRO A 161 -10.45 -24.26 -10.64
C PRO A 161 -10.19 -23.92 -12.12
N PRO A 162 -9.04 -24.32 -12.69
CA PRO A 162 -8.70 -24.04 -14.09
C PRO A 162 -9.59 -24.85 -15.05
N ASP A 163 -10.14 -24.19 -16.06
CA ASP A 163 -10.77 -24.84 -17.22
C ASP A 163 -9.75 -24.91 -18.38
N PRO A 164 -9.32 -26.11 -18.82
CA PRO A 164 -8.31 -26.26 -19.87
C PRO A 164 -8.68 -25.56 -21.19
N GLY A 165 -9.98 -25.52 -21.54
CA GLY A 165 -10.45 -24.88 -22.76
C GLY A 165 -10.28 -23.36 -22.69
N MET A 166 -10.79 -22.76 -21.61
CA MET A 166 -10.65 -21.33 -21.36
C MET A 166 -9.18 -20.90 -21.22
N ASP A 167 -8.35 -21.66 -20.50
CA ASP A 167 -6.93 -21.33 -20.30
C ASP A 167 -6.17 -21.24 -21.63
N HIS A 168 -6.42 -22.17 -22.56
CA HIS A 168 -5.81 -22.11 -23.90
C HIS A 168 -6.25 -20.85 -24.67
N VAL A 169 -7.54 -20.48 -24.60
CA VAL A 169 -8.06 -19.26 -25.25
C VAL A 169 -7.41 -18.01 -24.64
N LEU A 170 -7.30 -17.95 -23.32
CA LEU A 170 -6.68 -16.82 -22.61
C LEU A 170 -5.19 -16.68 -22.97
N ASP A 171 -4.46 -17.79 -23.14
CA ASP A 171 -3.05 -17.76 -23.56
C ASP A 171 -2.88 -17.28 -25.00
N VAL A 172 -3.76 -17.69 -25.92
CA VAL A 172 -3.77 -17.19 -27.31
C VAL A 172 -4.07 -15.69 -27.34
N LEU A 173 -5.07 -15.22 -26.57
CA LEU A 173 -5.39 -13.80 -26.47
C LEU A 173 -4.22 -12.99 -25.91
N ASN A 174 -3.54 -13.49 -24.87
CA ASN A 174 -2.35 -12.86 -24.30
C ASN A 174 -1.22 -12.71 -25.33
N LEU A 175 -1.03 -13.70 -26.20
CA LEU A 175 -0.07 -13.63 -27.30
C LEU A 175 -0.46 -12.55 -28.32
N ILE A 176 -1.74 -12.48 -28.70
CA ILE A 176 -2.26 -11.46 -29.63
C ILE A 176 -2.03 -10.06 -29.06
N PHE A 177 -2.41 -9.81 -27.80
CA PHE A 177 -2.22 -8.50 -27.17
C PHE A 177 -0.74 -8.09 -27.11
N THR A 178 0.15 -9.04 -26.80
CA THR A 178 1.60 -8.79 -26.81
C THR A 178 2.08 -8.39 -28.20
N GLY A 179 1.60 -9.07 -29.24
CA GLY A 179 1.89 -8.72 -30.63
C GLY A 179 1.41 -7.32 -31.00
N VAL A 180 0.20 -6.93 -30.59
CA VAL A 180 -0.32 -5.58 -30.84
C VAL A 180 0.54 -4.51 -30.14
N PHE A 181 0.91 -4.70 -28.88
CA PHE A 181 1.78 -3.74 -28.17
C PHE A 181 3.19 -3.67 -28.76
N ALA A 182 3.71 -4.78 -29.30
CA ALA A 182 4.96 -4.78 -30.03
C ALA A 182 4.85 -3.96 -31.33
N LEU A 183 3.77 -4.14 -32.09
CA LEU A 183 3.51 -3.34 -33.30
C LEU A 183 3.32 -1.86 -32.99
N GLU A 184 2.63 -1.53 -31.90
CA GLU A 184 2.50 -0.16 -31.39
C GLU A 184 3.88 0.47 -31.15
N ALA A 185 4.76 -0.23 -30.42
CA ALA A 185 6.11 0.24 -30.15
C ALA A 185 6.92 0.44 -31.44
N VAL A 186 6.85 -0.51 -32.38
CA VAL A 186 7.53 -0.40 -33.69
C VAL A 186 7.03 0.81 -34.47
N PHE A 187 5.71 1.03 -34.56
CA PHE A 187 5.16 2.20 -35.26
C PHE A 187 5.60 3.51 -34.60
N LYS A 188 5.61 3.59 -33.26
CA LYS A 188 6.10 4.77 -32.52
C LYS A 188 7.60 5.01 -32.73
N ILE A 189 8.43 3.97 -32.76
CA ILE A 189 9.88 4.09 -33.01
C ILE A 189 10.14 4.63 -34.42
N ILE A 190 9.41 4.14 -35.43
CA ILE A 190 9.50 4.63 -36.81
C ILE A 190 9.03 6.08 -36.90
N ALA A 191 7.90 6.43 -36.27
CA ALA A 191 7.33 7.76 -36.29
C ALA A 191 8.23 8.83 -35.64
N LEU A 192 8.81 8.54 -34.47
CA LEU A 192 9.49 9.52 -33.62
C LEU A 192 11.02 9.53 -33.78
N ASN A 193 11.59 8.55 -34.49
CA ASN A 193 13.00 8.14 -34.39
C ASN A 193 13.35 7.58 -33.00
N PRO A 194 14.27 6.61 -32.91
CA PRO A 194 14.66 5.99 -31.64
C PRO A 194 15.09 7.01 -30.57
N LYS A 195 15.82 8.07 -30.96
CA LYS A 195 16.31 9.09 -30.03
C LYS A 195 15.20 9.84 -29.31
N ASN A 196 14.11 10.19 -29.99
CA ASN A 196 13.00 10.90 -29.35
C ASN A 196 12.04 9.92 -28.67
N TYR A 197 11.88 8.72 -29.22
CA TYR A 197 11.08 7.66 -28.60
C TYR A 197 11.57 7.33 -27.18
N PHE A 198 12.88 7.10 -27.01
CA PHE A 198 13.47 6.84 -25.68
C PHE A 198 13.67 8.10 -24.83
N GLY A 199 13.49 9.29 -25.40
CA GLY A 199 13.51 10.55 -24.65
C GLY A 199 12.25 10.76 -23.82
N ASP A 200 11.14 10.15 -24.21
CA ASP A 200 9.89 10.14 -23.44
C ASP A 200 9.87 8.95 -22.48
N ARG A 201 9.75 9.23 -21.18
CA ARG A 201 9.76 8.22 -20.11
C ARG A 201 8.63 7.21 -20.27
N TRP A 202 7.47 7.64 -20.76
CA TRP A 202 6.32 6.75 -20.95
C TRP A 202 6.52 5.80 -22.12
N ASN A 203 7.07 6.27 -23.23
CA ASN A 203 7.41 5.42 -24.37
C ASN A 203 8.55 4.44 -24.04
N ALA A 204 9.56 4.88 -23.27
CA ALA A 204 10.61 3.99 -22.78
C ALA A 204 10.05 2.89 -21.84
N PHE A 205 9.13 3.24 -20.94
CA PHE A 205 8.44 2.29 -20.07
C PHE A 205 7.60 1.28 -20.87
N ASP A 206 6.86 1.74 -21.87
CA ASP A 206 6.10 0.89 -22.78
C ASP A 206 6.99 -0.13 -23.50
N PHE A 207 8.17 0.29 -23.95
CA PHE A 207 9.15 -0.59 -24.58
C PHE A 207 9.65 -1.68 -23.62
N VAL A 208 9.92 -1.32 -22.36
CA VAL A 208 10.30 -2.29 -21.32
C VAL A 208 9.20 -3.31 -21.07
N ILE A 209 7.93 -2.90 -21.05
CA ILE A 209 6.79 -3.83 -20.92
C ILE A 209 6.74 -4.81 -22.09
N VAL A 210 6.93 -4.33 -23.32
CA VAL A 210 6.97 -5.18 -24.52
C VAL A 210 8.11 -6.20 -24.42
N LEU A 211 9.32 -5.75 -24.06
CA LEU A 211 10.47 -6.65 -23.87
C LEU A 211 10.21 -7.70 -22.77
N GLY A 212 9.71 -7.28 -21.60
CA GLY A 212 9.34 -8.19 -20.52
C GLY A 212 8.31 -9.23 -20.93
N SER A 213 7.35 -8.86 -21.79
CA SER A 213 6.35 -9.77 -22.33
C SER A 213 6.94 -10.79 -23.31
N PHE A 214 7.93 -10.42 -24.13
CA PHE A 214 8.64 -11.38 -24.98
C PHE A 214 9.47 -12.36 -24.16
N ILE A 215 10.16 -11.88 -23.13
CA ILE A 215 10.93 -12.71 -22.20
C ILE A 215 10.00 -13.74 -21.54
N ASP A 216 8.85 -13.31 -21.01
CA ASP A 216 7.84 -14.20 -20.41
C ASP A 216 7.40 -15.32 -21.38
N ILE A 217 7.11 -14.99 -22.65
CA ILE A 217 6.69 -15.98 -23.66
C ILE A 217 7.82 -16.96 -23.99
N ILE A 218 9.06 -16.46 -24.15
CA ILE A 218 10.21 -17.30 -24.51
C ILE A 218 10.53 -18.27 -23.37
N TYR A 219 10.60 -17.79 -22.13
CA TYR A 219 10.86 -18.65 -20.97
C TYR A 219 9.71 -19.62 -20.70
N GLY A 220 8.45 -19.20 -20.91
CA GLY A 220 7.29 -20.08 -20.80
C GLY A 220 7.31 -21.27 -21.78
N LYS A 221 7.91 -21.10 -22.97
CA LYS A 221 8.03 -22.17 -23.98
C LYS A 221 9.28 -23.03 -23.82
N LEU A 222 10.40 -22.47 -23.35
CA LEU A 222 11.68 -23.19 -23.24
C LEU A 222 11.80 -24.05 -21.99
N SER A 223 11.02 -23.79 -20.94
CA SER A 223 11.10 -24.57 -19.70
C SER A 223 9.72 -24.89 -19.12
N PRO A 224 8.93 -25.76 -19.80
CA PRO A 224 7.68 -26.25 -19.26
C PRO A 224 7.97 -27.09 -18.01
N GLY A 225 7.80 -26.50 -16.81
CA GLY A 225 7.88 -27.20 -15.53
C GLY A 225 9.07 -26.87 -14.62
N SER A 226 9.97 -25.96 -14.99
CA SER A 226 10.99 -25.48 -14.04
C SER A 226 10.38 -24.42 -13.11
N ASN A 227 10.24 -24.73 -11.82
CA ASN A 227 9.84 -23.77 -10.76
C ASN A 227 10.97 -22.77 -10.46
N ILE A 228 11.45 -22.06 -11.47
CA ILE A 228 12.33 -20.92 -11.24
C ILE A 228 11.44 -19.77 -10.78
N ILE A 229 11.76 -19.21 -9.62
CA ILE A 229 11.11 -18.05 -8.97
C ILE A 229 10.83 -16.90 -9.96
N SER A 230 11.59 -16.82 -11.06
CA SER A 230 11.46 -15.83 -12.12
C SER A 230 10.17 -15.93 -12.97
N ILE A 231 9.55 -17.11 -13.13
CA ILE A 231 8.34 -17.24 -13.98
C ILE A 231 7.15 -16.46 -13.38
N ASN A 232 7.01 -16.47 -12.05
CA ASN A 232 5.95 -15.71 -11.39
C ASN A 232 6.20 -14.20 -11.46
N PHE A 233 7.46 -13.77 -11.42
CA PHE A 233 7.82 -12.37 -11.57
C PHE A 233 7.52 -11.84 -12.98
N PHE A 234 7.87 -12.59 -14.03
CA PHE A 234 7.65 -12.13 -15.41
C PHE A 234 6.17 -12.00 -15.78
N ARG A 235 5.29 -12.80 -15.16
CA ARG A 235 3.83 -12.65 -15.29
C ARG A 235 3.32 -11.28 -14.81
N LEU A 236 4.03 -10.61 -13.89
CA LEU A 236 3.66 -9.27 -13.42
C LEU A 236 3.75 -8.22 -14.55
N PHE A 237 4.63 -8.38 -15.54
CA PHE A 237 4.72 -7.45 -16.68
C PHE A 237 3.42 -7.39 -17.50
N ARG A 238 2.60 -8.45 -17.46
CA ARG A 238 1.26 -8.42 -18.08
C ARG A 238 0.34 -7.44 -17.34
N VAL A 239 0.38 -7.43 -16.01
CA VAL A 239 -0.39 -6.49 -15.16
C VAL A 239 0.16 -5.07 -15.28
N MET A 240 1.48 -4.90 -15.46
CA MET A 240 2.10 -3.58 -15.66
C MET A 240 1.55 -2.82 -16.89
N ARG A 241 0.90 -3.50 -17.84
CA ARG A 241 0.20 -2.85 -18.96
C ARG A 241 -0.94 -1.94 -18.48
N LEU A 242 -1.54 -2.22 -17.32
CA LEU A 242 -2.54 -1.35 -16.70
C LEU A 242 -1.97 0.02 -16.32
N VAL A 243 -0.67 0.08 -16.01
CA VAL A 243 0.02 1.33 -15.68
C VAL A 243 0.03 2.28 -16.89
N LYS A 244 -0.11 1.77 -18.13
CA LYS A 244 -0.33 2.61 -19.32
C LYS A 244 -1.62 3.43 -19.25
N LEU A 245 -2.59 3.08 -18.41
CA LEU A 245 -3.77 3.92 -18.19
C LEU A 245 -3.38 5.22 -17.45
N LEU A 246 -2.38 5.16 -16.58
CA LEU A 246 -1.87 6.32 -15.85
C LEU A 246 -1.20 7.33 -16.77
N SER A 247 -0.61 6.89 -17.89
CA SER A 247 0.01 7.78 -18.88
C SER A 247 -0.99 8.70 -19.60
N ARG A 248 -2.31 8.49 -19.41
CA ARG A 248 -3.38 9.30 -20.00
C ARG A 248 -4.09 10.22 -19.02
N GLY A 249 -4.08 9.89 -17.73
CA GLY A 249 -4.75 10.70 -16.71
C GLY A 249 -3.87 11.86 -16.26
N GLU A 250 -3.95 13.02 -16.92
CA GLU A 250 -3.17 14.22 -16.54
C GLU A 250 -3.38 14.62 -15.05
N GLY A 251 -4.60 14.49 -14.55
CA GLY A 251 -4.92 14.70 -13.12
C GLY A 251 -4.29 13.67 -12.19
N LEU A 252 -4.23 12.40 -12.61
CA LEU A 252 -3.65 11.31 -11.82
C LEU A 252 -2.12 11.34 -11.82
N GLN A 253 -1.51 11.76 -12.94
CA GLN A 253 -0.07 12.02 -13.02
C GLN A 253 0.34 13.16 -12.10
N THR A 254 -0.47 14.22 -12.03
CA THR A 254 -0.21 15.36 -11.16
C THR A 254 -0.27 14.92 -9.69
N LEU A 255 -1.27 14.11 -9.31
CA LEU A 255 -1.40 13.58 -7.95
C LEU A 255 -0.26 12.60 -7.57
N LEU A 256 0.11 11.68 -8.46
CA LEU A 256 1.20 10.72 -8.22
C LEU A 256 2.59 11.38 -8.25
N SER A 257 2.74 12.52 -8.93
CA SER A 257 3.99 13.28 -8.95
C SER A 257 4.27 14.04 -7.65
N VAL A 258 3.29 14.11 -6.73
CA VAL A 258 3.47 14.63 -5.37
C VAL A 258 4.27 13.59 -4.57
N ASN A 259 5.58 13.66 -4.73
CA ASN A 259 6.51 12.72 -4.11
C ASN A 259 6.75 13.10 -2.64
N TYR A 260 5.89 12.64 -1.74
CA TYR A 260 6.18 12.60 -0.29
C TYR A 260 6.82 11.25 0.04
N LEU A 261 8.10 11.09 -0.31
CA LEU A 261 8.88 9.96 0.19
C LEU A 261 9.74 10.40 1.37
N ILE A 262 9.34 9.88 2.54
CA ILE A 262 10.03 9.96 3.82
C ILE A 262 11.29 9.10 3.72
N ASN A 263 12.46 9.72 3.92
CA ASN A 263 13.73 9.03 4.13
C ASN A 263 14.00 8.93 5.63
N TYR A 264 14.02 7.71 6.17
CA TYR A 264 14.72 7.44 7.43
C TYR A 264 15.54 6.16 7.29
N ASN A 265 16.86 6.31 7.42
CA ASN A 265 17.82 5.23 7.59
C ASN A 265 18.37 5.34 9.02
N PHE A 266 18.18 4.33 9.86
CA PHE A 266 18.99 4.18 11.07
C PHE A 266 19.21 2.70 11.39
N TYR A 267 20.47 2.33 11.53
CA TYR A 267 20.99 1.04 12.02
C TYR A 267 21.09 1.10 13.53
N TYR A 268 20.75 0.04 14.30
CA TYR A 268 21.51 -0.44 15.48
C TYR A 268 21.08 -1.87 15.86
N ARG A 269 22.03 -2.68 16.38
CA ARG A 269 21.83 -4.02 16.97
C ARG A 269 22.03 -3.93 18.49
N GLY A 270 21.34 -4.72 19.29
CA GLY A 270 21.70 -4.89 20.70
C GLY A 270 20.85 -5.87 21.49
N GLU A 271 21.52 -6.62 22.37
CA GLU A 271 20.96 -7.47 23.43
C GLU A 271 20.32 -6.61 24.53
N PHE A 272 19.40 -7.18 25.32
CA PHE A 272 18.72 -6.47 26.41
C PHE A 272 19.19 -6.95 27.80
N LEU A 273 19.15 -6.03 28.77
CA LEU A 273 19.46 -6.30 30.17
C LEU A 273 18.14 -6.50 30.93
N ALA A 274 18.01 -7.62 31.63
CA ALA A 274 16.96 -7.86 32.61
C ALA A 274 17.55 -7.72 34.02
N TYR A 275 16.75 -7.39 35.01
CA TYR A 275 17.17 -7.31 36.41
C TYR A 275 16.45 -8.39 37.21
N GLU A 276 17.19 -9.12 38.04
CA GLU A 276 16.61 -10.13 38.93
C GLU A 276 15.69 -9.43 39.94
N ASP A 277 14.38 -9.74 39.93
CA ASP A 277 13.35 -9.14 40.78
C ASP A 277 13.26 -7.59 40.74
N GLY A 278 13.73 -6.96 39.66
CA GLY A 278 13.72 -5.50 39.52
C GLY A 278 14.80 -4.76 40.30
N ASP A 279 15.79 -5.46 40.86
CA ASP A 279 16.93 -4.85 41.56
C ASP A 279 17.98 -4.30 40.56
N PRO A 280 18.16 -2.97 40.45
CA PRO A 280 19.08 -2.37 39.49
C PRO A 280 20.57 -2.71 39.76
N MET A 281 20.90 -3.32 40.91
CA MET A 281 22.26 -3.72 41.26
C MET A 281 22.66 -5.10 40.70
N LYS A 282 21.74 -5.84 40.07
CA LYS A 282 21.99 -7.19 39.52
C LYS A 282 21.53 -7.34 38.06
N PRO A 283 22.26 -6.76 37.09
CA PRO A 283 21.94 -6.91 35.68
C PRO A 283 22.22 -8.34 35.18
N LEU A 284 21.18 -9.02 34.72
CA LEU A 284 21.22 -10.28 33.98
C LEU A 284 21.21 -10.01 32.47
N ARG A 285 22.24 -10.47 31.77
CA ARG A 285 22.32 -10.42 30.32
C ARG A 285 21.56 -11.62 29.75
N MET A 286 20.34 -11.41 29.27
CA MET A 286 19.50 -12.47 28.72
C MET A 286 19.55 -12.49 27.20
N ARG A 287 19.56 -13.69 26.62
CA ARG A 287 19.44 -13.93 25.18
C ARG A 287 17.96 -14.24 24.90
N ARG A 288 17.37 -13.61 23.88
CA ARG A 288 15.94 -13.81 23.54
C ARG A 288 15.65 -15.31 23.34
N GLU A 289 14.71 -15.85 24.12
CA GLU A 289 14.10 -17.15 23.85
C GLU A 289 12.88 -16.99 22.96
N TRP A 290 12.77 -17.86 21.95
CA TRP A 290 11.81 -17.75 20.85
C TRP A 290 10.41 -18.21 21.27
N ILE A 291 9.47 -17.27 21.29
CA ILE A 291 8.03 -17.56 21.25
C ILE A 291 7.54 -17.11 19.88
N LYS A 292 6.82 -17.97 19.17
CA LYS A 292 6.26 -17.66 17.85
C LYS A 292 5.09 -16.69 18.03
N ASN A 293 5.39 -15.40 18.18
CA ASN A 293 4.43 -14.30 18.14
C ASN A 293 4.36 -13.74 16.71
N ASP A 294 3.22 -13.19 16.31
CA ASP A 294 3.01 -12.59 14.99
C ASP A 294 3.84 -11.30 14.82
N PHE A 295 4.27 -10.69 15.94
CA PHE A 295 5.26 -9.63 15.97
C PHE A 295 6.68 -10.18 16.20
N ASN A 296 7.58 -9.96 15.24
CA ASN A 296 8.97 -10.45 15.28
C ASN A 296 9.96 -9.28 15.15
N PHE A 297 10.84 -9.12 16.13
CA PHE A 297 11.83 -8.03 16.19
C PHE A 297 13.27 -8.51 16.05
N ASP A 298 13.49 -9.69 15.47
CA ASP A 298 14.82 -10.31 15.43
C ASP A 298 15.67 -9.84 14.25
N ASN A 299 15.02 -9.35 13.19
CA ASN A 299 15.68 -8.66 12.08
C ASN A 299 14.96 -7.34 11.79
N VAL A 300 15.68 -6.38 11.22
CA VAL A 300 15.16 -5.05 10.89
C VAL A 300 13.94 -5.15 9.96
N GLY A 301 13.96 -6.06 8.99
CA GLY A 301 12.83 -6.26 8.07
C GLY A 301 11.56 -6.69 8.78
N ASP A 302 11.65 -7.68 9.67
CA ASP A 302 10.51 -8.19 10.42
C ASP A 302 10.03 -7.13 11.44
N ALA A 303 10.97 -6.45 12.11
CA ALA A 303 10.66 -5.36 13.03
C ALA A 303 9.94 -4.20 12.32
N MET A 304 10.32 -3.87 11.08
CA MET A 304 9.65 -2.84 10.28
C MET A 304 8.23 -3.27 9.91
N ILE A 305 8.01 -4.55 9.59
CA ILE A 305 6.66 -5.06 9.31
C ILE A 305 5.82 -5.00 10.58
N SER A 306 6.35 -5.45 11.72
CA SER A 306 5.69 -5.38 13.02
C SER A 306 5.34 -3.94 13.42
N LEU A 307 6.28 -3.00 13.29
CA LEU A 307 6.02 -1.58 13.56
C LEU A 307 5.03 -0.97 12.57
N PHE A 308 5.05 -1.41 11.31
CA PHE A 308 4.07 -0.97 10.32
C PHE A 308 2.67 -1.44 10.69
N VAL A 309 2.51 -2.71 11.08
CA VAL A 309 1.24 -3.28 11.57
C VAL A 309 0.74 -2.55 12.83
N VAL A 310 1.63 -2.21 13.76
CA VAL A 310 1.28 -1.38 14.94
C VAL A 310 0.90 0.05 14.51
N SER A 311 1.57 0.63 13.51
CA SER A 311 1.23 1.96 13.01
C SER A 311 -0.13 2.03 12.31
N THR A 312 -0.62 0.89 11.82
CA THR A 312 -1.99 0.74 11.30
C THR A 312 -2.99 0.38 12.40
N PHE A 313 -2.55 0.31 13.66
CA PHE A 313 -3.33 -0.10 14.84
C PHE A 313 -3.93 -1.51 14.75
N GLU A 314 -3.35 -2.40 13.93
CA GLU A 314 -3.86 -3.77 13.74
C GLU A 314 -3.18 -4.73 14.73
N GLY A 315 -3.95 -5.48 15.51
CA GLY A 315 -3.50 -6.57 16.39
C GLY A 315 -2.53 -6.17 17.52
N TRP A 316 -2.25 -4.88 17.69
CA TRP A 316 -1.23 -4.40 18.64
C TRP A 316 -1.50 -4.67 20.14
N PRO A 317 -2.76 -4.86 20.61
CA PRO A 317 -3.01 -5.18 22.02
C PRO A 317 -2.65 -6.62 22.42
N GLU A 318 -2.43 -7.52 21.45
CA GLU A 318 -2.05 -8.93 21.66
C GLU A 318 -0.53 -9.14 21.80
#